data_AF-A0A524DHU0-F1
#
_entry.id   AF-A0A524DHU0-F1
#
_cell.length_a   1.000
_cell.length_b   1.000
_cell.length_c   1.000
_cell.angle_alpha   90.00
_cell.angle_beta   90.00
_cell.angle_gamma   90.00
#
_symmetry.space_group_name_H-M   'P 1'
#
loop_
_entity.id
_entity.type
_entity.pdbx_description
1 polymer ?
#
loop_
_entity_poly.entity_id
_entity_poly.type
_entity_poly.pdbx_seq_one_letter_code
_entity_poly.pdbx_strand_id
1 'polypeptide(L)'
;MPTSMPVYFEYESYQKSLENLKKLNAKLAGFCHFGVVCGQENVEYILNENKALTEEFRLKIVKFYKEKPETKYIVEKIMPYLTPRTDLIGNDHPIMKNIVLGVVYGMMMDLGYRKD
;
A
#
# COMPACT_ATOMS: atom_id res chain seq x y z
N MET A 1 -7.90 3.72 1.21
CA MET A 1 -6.71 2.84 1.27
C MET A 1 -5.77 3.31 2.38
N PRO A 2 -5.74 2.66 3.55
CA PRO A 2 -4.83 3.02 4.65
C PRO A 2 -3.46 2.37 4.45
N THR A 3 -2.73 2.78 3.42
CA THR A 3 -1.33 2.34 3.24
C THR A 3 -0.43 3.55 3.04
N SER A 4 0.71 3.52 3.68
CA SER A 4 1.78 4.51 3.56
C SER A 4 3.08 3.73 3.49
N MET A 5 3.83 3.94 2.41
CA MET A 5 5.13 3.33 2.21
C MET A 5 6.14 4.46 1.98
N PRO A 6 6.64 5.11 3.05
CA PRO A 6 7.65 6.15 2.93
C PRO A 6 8.98 5.58 2.40
N VAL A 7 9.98 6.44 2.18
CA VAL A 7 11.31 6.03 1.67
C VAL A 7 11.96 4.95 2.54
N TYR A 8 11.76 5.00 3.86
CA TYR A 8 12.24 4.00 4.83
C TYR A 8 11.22 2.89 5.13
N PHE A 9 10.30 2.62 4.22
CA PHE A 9 9.38 1.50 4.34
C PHE A 9 10.16 0.18 4.32
N GLU A 10 9.81 -0.72 5.23
CA GLU A 10 10.35 -2.08 5.29
C GLU A 10 9.21 -3.09 5.24
N TYR A 11 9.14 -3.89 4.18
CA TYR A 11 8.05 -4.80 3.91
C TYR A 11 7.91 -5.87 5.00
N GLU A 12 9.01 -6.51 5.40
CA GLU A 12 8.98 -7.58 6.41
C GLU A 12 8.57 -7.04 7.79
N SER A 13 9.11 -5.89 8.19
CA SER A 13 8.75 -5.20 9.44
C SER A 13 7.27 -4.78 9.45
N TYR A 14 6.76 -4.30 8.31
CA TYR A 14 5.35 -3.97 8.13
C TYR A 14 4.44 -5.20 8.26
N GLN A 15 4.74 -6.29 7.55
CA GLN A 15 3.94 -7.53 7.61
C GLN A 15 3.95 -8.16 9.01
N LYS A 16 5.11 -8.14 9.69
CA LYS A 16 5.21 -8.60 11.08
C LYS A 16 4.34 -7.77 12.02
N SER A 17 4.31 -6.46 11.83
CA SER A 17 3.45 -5.57 12.62
C SER A 17 1.97 -5.87 12.37
N LEU A 18 1.58 -6.10 11.12
CA LEU A 18 0.22 -6.47 10.75
C LEU A 18 -0.22 -7.80 11.38
N GLU A 19 0.65 -8.81 11.36
CA GLU A 19 0.37 -10.09 12.04
C GLU A 19 0.28 -9.96 13.56
N ASN A 20 1.04 -9.05 14.17
CA ASN A 20 0.89 -8.76 15.59
C ASN A 20 -0.45 -8.08 15.89
N LEU A 21 -0.91 -7.14 15.04
CA LEU A 21 -2.21 -6.50 15.18
C LEU A 21 -3.36 -7.52 15.09
N LYS A 22 -3.28 -8.47 14.16
CA LYS A 22 -4.30 -9.53 14.00
C LYS A 22 -4.44 -10.37 15.27
N LYS A 23 -3.35 -10.66 15.99
CA LYS A 23 -3.38 -11.42 17.25
C LYS A 23 -4.07 -10.70 18.41
N LEU A 24 -4.26 -9.38 18.32
CA LEU A 24 -4.93 -8.62 19.37
C LEU A 24 -6.44 -8.89 19.43
N ASN A 25 -7.04 -9.45 18.37
CA ASN A 25 -8.49 -9.68 18.27
C ASN A 25 -9.31 -8.44 18.65
N ALA A 26 -8.86 -7.27 18.17
CA ALA A 26 -9.42 -5.99 18.54
C ALA A 26 -10.84 -5.81 18.01
N LYS A 27 -11.71 -5.20 18.82
CA LYS A 27 -13.11 -4.88 18.45
C LYS A 27 -13.25 -3.47 17.86
N LEU A 28 -12.23 -2.63 18.00
CA LEU A 28 -12.19 -1.25 17.54
C LEU A 28 -10.79 -0.95 17.00
N ALA A 29 -10.70 -0.29 15.86
CA ALA A 29 -9.43 0.18 15.29
C ALA A 29 -9.58 1.62 14.78
N GLY A 30 -8.74 2.53 15.27
CA GLY A 30 -8.70 3.92 14.82
C GLY A 30 -7.65 4.13 13.74
N PHE A 31 -8.00 4.85 12.68
CA PHE A 31 -7.11 5.20 11.56
C PHE A 31 -7.02 6.73 11.44
N CYS A 32 -5.79 7.26 11.35
CA CYS A 32 -5.54 8.71 11.36
C CYS A 32 -6.32 9.50 10.30
N HIS A 33 -6.67 8.88 9.17
CA HIS A 33 -7.35 9.54 8.06
C HIS A 33 -8.76 8.99 7.77
N PHE A 34 -9.19 7.91 8.45
CA PHE A 34 -10.39 7.16 8.05
C PHE A 34 -11.35 6.88 9.22
N GLY A 35 -11.11 7.48 10.39
CA GLY A 35 -11.97 7.34 11.56
C GLY A 35 -11.80 5.99 12.25
N VAL A 36 -12.88 5.50 12.87
CA VAL A 36 -12.88 4.25 13.65
C VAL A 36 -13.66 3.17 12.92
N VAL A 37 -13.08 1.98 12.87
CA VAL A 37 -13.73 0.74 12.43
C VAL A 37 -14.20 -0.01 13.65
N CYS A 38 -15.49 -0.37 13.65
CA CYS A 38 -16.14 -1.06 14.76
C CYS A 38 -16.50 -2.49 14.41
N GLY A 39 -16.36 -3.40 15.38
CA GLY A 39 -16.66 -4.82 15.25
C GLY A 39 -15.43 -5.65 14.90
N GLN A 40 -15.25 -6.78 15.59
CA GLN A 40 -14.08 -7.64 15.41
C GLN A 40 -13.94 -8.14 13.97
N GLU A 41 -15.05 -8.59 13.36
CA GLU A 41 -15.06 -9.07 11.96
C GLU A 41 -14.62 -7.99 10.97
N ASN A 42 -15.04 -6.73 11.19
CA ASN A 42 -14.66 -5.61 10.33
C ASN A 42 -13.18 -5.23 10.50
N VAL A 43 -12.69 -5.25 11.73
CA VAL A 43 -11.26 -5.03 12.02
C VAL A 43 -10.43 -6.13 11.35
N GLU A 44 -10.81 -7.40 11.51
CA GLU A 44 -10.13 -8.53 10.90
C GLU A 44 -10.15 -8.47 9.37
N TYR A 45 -11.31 -8.12 8.79
CA TYR A 45 -11.46 -7.92 7.35
C TYR A 45 -10.45 -6.90 6.82
N ILE A 46 -10.36 -5.71 7.43
CA ILE A 46 -9.46 -4.65 6.96
C ILE A 46 -7.99 -5.03 7.12
N LEU A 47 -7.62 -5.71 8.22
CA LEU A 47 -6.23 -6.16 8.41
C LEU A 47 -5.85 -7.21 7.36
N ASN A 48 -6.75 -8.15 7.05
CA ASN A 48 -6.50 -9.18 6.03
C ASN A 48 -6.50 -8.60 4.61
N GLU A 49 -7.40 -7.65 4.32
CA GLU A 49 -7.44 -6.93 3.04
C GLU A 49 -6.14 -6.14 2.82
N ASN A 50 -5.67 -5.43 3.85
CA ASN A 50 -4.41 -4.68 3.79
C ASN A 50 -3.20 -5.59 3.57
N LYS A 51 -3.18 -6.78 4.20
CA LYS A 51 -2.15 -7.79 3.98
C LYS A 51 -2.10 -8.21 2.51
N ALA A 52 -3.24 -8.66 1.99
CA ALA A 52 -3.37 -9.14 0.62
C ALA A 52 -3.01 -8.04 -0.39
N LEU A 53 -3.48 -6.81 -0.17
CA LEU A 53 -3.12 -5.65 -0.98
C LEU A 53 -1.61 -5.44 -1.02
N THR A 54 -0.95 -5.45 0.13
CA THR A 54 0.49 -5.13 0.23
C THR A 54 1.35 -6.22 -0.42
N GLU A 55 0.95 -7.48 -0.27
CA GLU A 55 1.54 -8.64 -0.97
C GLU A 55 1.38 -8.53 -2.49
N GLU A 56 0.15 -8.31 -2.97
CA GLU A 56 -0.12 -8.18 -4.40
C GLU A 56 0.60 -6.97 -5.01
N PHE A 57 0.59 -5.84 -4.30
CA PHE A 57 1.29 -4.63 -4.70
C PHE A 57 2.79 -4.90 -4.90
N ARG A 58 3.47 -5.52 -3.91
CA ARG A 58 4.88 -5.90 -4.03
C ARG A 58 5.14 -6.76 -5.27
N LEU A 59 4.31 -7.78 -5.51
CA LEU A 59 4.44 -8.66 -6.68
C LEU A 59 4.31 -7.88 -8.00
N LYS A 60 3.38 -6.93 -8.07
CA LYS A 60 3.22 -6.07 -9.25
C LYS A 60 4.44 -5.16 -9.47
N ILE A 61 5.01 -4.58 -8.42
CA ILE A 61 6.24 -3.79 -8.53
C ILE A 61 7.38 -4.64 -9.09
N VAL A 62 7.60 -5.85 -8.55
CA VAL A 62 8.63 -6.77 -9.05
C VAL A 62 8.38 -7.14 -10.52
N LYS A 63 7.14 -7.42 -10.89
CA LYS A 63 6.76 -7.74 -12.28
C LYS A 63 7.07 -6.56 -13.22
N PHE A 64 6.55 -5.38 -12.93
CA PHE A 64 6.71 -4.21 -13.81
C PHE A 64 8.14 -3.71 -13.87
N TYR A 65 8.92 -3.87 -12.79
CA TYR A 65 10.34 -3.59 -12.80
C TYR A 65 11.11 -4.51 -13.76
N LYS A 66 10.78 -5.81 -13.78
CA LYS A 66 11.38 -6.77 -14.73
C LYS A 66 11.00 -6.47 -16.18
N GLU A 67 9.80 -5.94 -16.42
CA GLU A 67 9.36 -5.51 -17.75
C GLU A 67 10.10 -4.24 -18.21
N LYS A 68 10.17 -3.22 -17.36
CA LYS A 68 10.90 -1.98 -17.62
C LYS A 68 11.29 -1.29 -16.29
N PRO A 69 12.59 -1.16 -15.95
CA PRO A 69 13.05 -0.71 -14.63
C PRO A 69 12.96 0.82 -14.40
N GLU A 70 12.01 1.49 -15.05
CA GLU A 70 11.77 2.93 -14.93
C GLU A 70 10.65 3.22 -13.92
N THR A 71 10.87 4.15 -13.00
CA THR A 71 9.86 4.51 -11.99
C THR A 71 8.59 5.05 -12.64
N LYS A 72 8.73 5.88 -13.69
CA LYS A 72 7.59 6.42 -14.45
C LYS A 72 6.71 5.30 -15.02
N TYR A 73 7.32 4.30 -15.66
CA TYR A 73 6.60 3.16 -16.23
C TYR A 73 5.84 2.38 -15.16
N ILE A 74 6.49 2.08 -14.03
CA ILE A 74 5.88 1.32 -12.95
C ILE A 74 4.69 2.09 -12.35
N VAL A 75 4.84 3.40 -12.12
CA VAL A 75 3.74 4.27 -11.66
C VAL A 75 2.56 4.25 -12.63
N GLU A 76 2.81 4.38 -13.94
CA GLU A 76 1.76 4.32 -14.98
C GLU A 76 1.04 2.97 -15.00
N LYS A 77 1.74 1.86 -14.76
CA LYS A 77 1.14 0.51 -14.69
C LYS A 77 0.40 0.25 -13.39
N ILE A 78 0.83 0.84 -12.28
CA ILE A 78 0.22 0.69 -10.96
C ILE A 78 -1.03 1.56 -10.82
N MET A 79 -1.07 2.74 -11.46
CA MET A 79 -2.19 3.68 -11.31
C MET A 79 -3.57 3.02 -11.51
N PRO A 80 -3.84 2.29 -12.61
CA PRO A 80 -5.16 1.68 -12.83
C PRO A 80 -5.53 0.61 -11.80
N TYR A 81 -4.55 0.00 -11.13
CA TYR A 81 -4.78 -0.96 -10.06
C TYR A 81 -5.22 -0.28 -8.75
N LEU A 82 -4.74 0.94 -8.49
CA LEU A 82 -5.06 1.69 -7.27
C LEU A 82 -6.28 2.62 -7.45
N THR A 83 -6.58 3.08 -8.66
CA THR A 83 -7.71 3.98 -8.94
C THR A 83 -9.06 3.47 -8.41
N PRO A 84 -9.45 2.18 -8.55
CA PRO A 84 -10.73 1.68 -8.05
C PRO A 84 -10.86 1.69 -6.52
N ARG A 85 -9.77 2.00 -5.80
CA ARG A 85 -9.67 1.89 -4.34
C ARG A 85 -9.71 3.26 -3.66
N THR A 86 -10.10 4.30 -4.40
CA THR A 86 -10.18 5.68 -3.93
C THR A 86 -11.37 6.41 -4.55
N ASP A 87 -11.98 7.30 -3.77
CA ASP A 87 -13.01 8.24 -4.24
C ASP A 87 -12.40 9.51 -4.86
N LEU A 88 -11.07 9.56 -5.02
CA LEU A 88 -10.39 10.64 -5.74
C LEU A 88 -10.68 10.47 -7.24
N ILE A 89 -11.78 11.06 -7.71
CA ILE A 89 -12.27 10.93 -9.08
C ILE A 89 -11.31 11.62 -10.06
N GLY A 90 -10.90 10.88 -11.09
CA GLY A 90 -10.11 11.37 -12.23
C GLY A 90 -8.65 10.93 -12.21
N ASN A 91 -8.18 10.31 -13.30
CA ASN A 91 -6.79 9.83 -13.47
C ASN A 91 -5.72 10.93 -13.34
N ASP A 92 -6.13 12.20 -13.39
CA ASP A 92 -5.26 13.36 -13.31
C ASP A 92 -5.21 14.06 -11.95
N HIS A 93 -5.88 13.51 -10.91
CA HIS A 93 -5.90 14.13 -9.60
C HIS A 93 -4.49 14.22 -8.98
N PRO A 94 -3.90 15.41 -8.76
CA PRO A 94 -2.49 15.56 -8.36
C PRO A 94 -2.14 14.84 -7.07
N ILE A 95 -3.09 14.78 -6.12
CA ILE A 95 -2.90 14.07 -4.85
C ILE A 95 -2.74 12.56 -5.09
N MET A 96 -3.53 11.96 -5.98
CA MET A 96 -3.46 10.52 -6.26
C MET A 96 -2.12 10.18 -6.92
N LYS A 97 -1.66 11.01 -7.87
CA LYS A 97 -0.33 10.85 -8.49
C LYS A 97 0.79 10.86 -7.47
N ASN A 98 0.78 11.80 -6.54
CA ASN A 98 1.80 11.91 -5.51
C ASN A 98 1.76 10.73 -4.52
N ILE A 99 0.57 10.27 -4.14
CA ILE A 99 0.41 9.09 -3.29
C ILE A 99 0.96 7.85 -3.99
N VAL A 100 0.55 7.60 -5.24
CA VAL A 100 1.01 6.44 -6.02
C VAL A 100 2.52 6.48 -6.22
N LEU A 101 3.08 7.63 -6.59
CA LEU A 101 4.53 7.80 -6.71
C LEU A 101 5.24 7.47 -5.39
N GLY A 102 4.75 8.01 -4.27
CA GLY A 102 5.31 7.76 -2.94
C GLY A 102 5.33 6.28 -2.60
N VAL A 103 4.19 5.58 -2.73
CA VAL A 103 4.11 4.16 -2.37
C VAL A 103 4.90 3.25 -3.30
N VAL A 104 4.94 3.57 -4.60
CA VAL A 104 5.79 2.86 -5.57
C VAL A 104 7.25 3.04 -5.20
N TYR A 105 7.67 4.27 -4.92
CA TYR A 105 9.06 4.56 -4.61
C TYR A 105 9.51 3.88 -3.31
N GLY A 106 8.71 3.96 -2.24
CA GLY A 106 9.02 3.27 -0.97
C GLY A 106 9.16 1.75 -1.14
N MET A 107 8.29 1.11 -1.92
CA MET A 107 8.42 -0.32 -2.20
C MET A 107 9.66 -0.63 -3.07
N MET A 108 10.01 0.24 -4.02
CA MET A 108 11.22 0.07 -4.84
C MET A 108 12.50 0.25 -4.01
N MET A 109 12.50 1.11 -3.00
CA MET A 109 13.59 1.26 -2.04
C MET A 109 13.75 -0.01 -1.20
N ASP A 110 12.66 -0.53 -0.62
CA ASP A 110 12.66 -1.79 0.12
C ASP A 110 13.19 -2.98 -0.71
N LEU A 111 12.81 -3.04 -1.99
CA LEU A 111 13.29 -4.06 -2.94
C LEU A 111 14.75 -3.87 -3.38
N GLY A 112 15.42 -2.78 -2.97
CA GLY A 112 16.78 -2.44 -3.37
C GLY A 112 16.92 -1.98 -4.83
N TYR A 113 15.81 -1.61 -5.48
CA TYR A 113 15.79 -1.12 -6.87
C TYR A 113 16.14 0.36 -7.00
N ARG A 114 16.06 1.09 -5.88
CA ARG A 114 16.50 2.47 -5.74
C ARG A 114 17.39 2.56 -4.50
N LYS A 115 18.23 3.59 -4.48
CA LYS A 115 19.13 3.90 -3.37
C LYS A 115 19.03 5.38 -3.09
N ASP A 116 19.22 5.72 -1.82
CA ASP A 116 19.38 7.10 -1.36
C ASP A 116 20.68 7.71 -1.92
#